data_AF-A0A2H0QHH7-F1
#
_entry.id   AF-A0A2H0QHH7-F1
#
_cell.length_a   1.000
_cell.length_b   1.000
_cell.length_c   1.000
_cell.angle_alpha   90.00
_cell.angle_beta   90.00
_cell.angle_gamma   90.00
#
_symmetry.space_group_name_H-M   'P 1'
#
loop_
_entity.id
_entity.type
_entity.pdbx_description
1 polymer ?
#
loop_
_entity_poly.entity_id
_entity_poly.type
_entity_poly.pdbx_seq_one_letter_code
_entity_poly.pdbx_strand_id
1 'polypeptide(L)'
;MIKLFLTIFISHLFASDSLLELASWSQAPERDIVKDQDAKFAILQSFAEAPGVQIGYRPGNPKRIMSFTVQNSGSSKMNPRGLKNDDSLRTWHFQFTDRARESIYMVVRDQPFSGRDSHVNMQTEMHLFPRNVVPSIKDLGDRYRVTLPTGETVDYDRKSREVIAGPFKEQAIDYNSNRQARANPKIDYNGNGLSIKVSQRGENPRYAEIWGQKKSATISYPSKYSKSCSLSPALLWDHKKVAGEDTPPLTALYKTDLELYKIVERHCHWDLSGLLKMKSPDQTNIDGSCAHCGNKLQEIAPAVDPIGELIKSLL
;
A
#
# COMPACT_ATOMS: atom_id res chain seq x y z
N MET A 1 11.84 -56.75 -22.75
CA MET A 1 10.43 -56.60 -22.34
C MET A 1 10.36 -56.93 -20.85
N ILE A 2 10.46 -55.92 -19.98
CA ILE A 2 9.99 -55.88 -18.57
C ILE A 2 10.34 -54.47 -18.05
N LYS A 3 9.33 -53.87 -17.42
CA LYS A 3 9.28 -52.54 -16.80
C LYS A 3 10.33 -52.38 -15.70
N LEU A 4 10.90 -51.19 -15.55
CA LEU A 4 10.94 -50.53 -14.24
C LEU A 4 11.11 -49.01 -14.39
N PHE A 5 10.00 -48.32 -14.20
CA PHE A 5 9.95 -46.91 -13.84
C PHE A 5 10.64 -46.74 -12.49
N LEU A 6 11.69 -45.93 -12.42
CA LEU A 6 12.06 -45.26 -11.19
C LEU A 6 12.28 -43.79 -11.51
N THR A 7 11.16 -43.11 -11.76
CA THR A 7 11.09 -41.66 -11.71
C THR A 7 11.32 -41.27 -10.25
N ILE A 8 12.53 -40.81 -9.96
CA ILE A 8 12.84 -40.10 -8.73
C ILE A 8 12.04 -38.79 -8.78
N PHE A 9 10.81 -38.83 -8.26
CA PHE A 9 10.09 -37.65 -7.79
C PHE A 9 10.79 -37.19 -6.51
N ILE A 10 11.87 -36.43 -6.66
CA ILE A 10 12.25 -35.51 -5.60
C ILE A 10 11.20 -34.41 -5.65
N SER A 11 10.17 -34.64 -4.83
CA SER A 11 9.22 -33.65 -4.35
C SER A 11 10.02 -32.55 -3.65
N HIS A 12 10.46 -31.55 -4.39
CA HIS A 12 10.83 -30.27 -3.79
C HIS A 12 9.55 -29.61 -3.29
N LEU A 13 9.19 -29.93 -2.03
CA LEU A 13 8.47 -29.06 -1.13
C LEU A 13 9.27 -27.73 -1.02
N PHE A 14 9.06 -26.83 -1.96
CA PHE A 14 9.16 -25.41 -1.70
C PHE A 14 7.74 -24.89 -1.86
N ALA A 15 7.10 -24.60 -0.72
CA ALA A 15 5.86 -23.85 -0.72
C ALA A 15 6.11 -22.57 -1.53
N SER A 16 5.48 -22.47 -2.70
CA SER A 16 5.39 -21.20 -3.39
C SER A 16 4.38 -20.37 -2.61
N ASP A 17 4.85 -19.64 -1.59
CA ASP A 17 4.01 -18.67 -0.89
C ASP A 17 3.36 -17.78 -1.95
N SER A 18 2.03 -17.71 -1.94
CA SER A 18 1.31 -16.85 -2.88
C SER A 18 1.76 -15.39 -2.70
N LEU A 19 1.71 -14.55 -3.74
CA LEU A 19 2.09 -13.14 -3.55
C LEU A 19 1.17 -12.45 -2.55
N LEU A 20 -0.07 -12.93 -2.43
CA LEU A 20 -1.01 -12.46 -1.41
C LEU A 20 -0.57 -12.82 0.02
N GLU A 21 0.02 -14.00 0.21
CA GLU A 21 0.59 -14.40 1.50
C GLU A 21 1.80 -13.53 1.86
N LEU A 22 2.71 -13.30 0.92
CA LEU A 22 3.83 -12.38 1.10
C LEU A 22 3.35 -10.94 1.36
N ALA A 23 2.25 -10.52 0.72
CA ALA A 23 1.65 -9.21 0.92
C ALA A 23 1.00 -9.06 2.31
N SER A 24 0.75 -10.16 3.01
CA SER A 24 0.08 -10.14 4.31
C SER A 24 1.02 -9.80 5.47
N TRP A 25 2.34 -9.86 5.25
CA TRP A 25 3.33 -9.66 6.30
C TRP A 25 3.52 -8.16 6.56
N SER A 26 3.06 -7.70 7.73
CA SER A 26 3.35 -6.35 8.21
C SER A 26 4.82 -6.26 8.62
N GLN A 27 5.52 -5.25 8.11
CA GLN A 27 6.94 -5.02 8.37
C GLN A 27 7.16 -3.54 8.68
N ALA A 28 8.19 -3.21 9.45
CA ALA A 28 8.60 -1.81 9.56
C ALA A 28 9.14 -1.30 8.21
N PRO A 29 9.02 0.00 7.89
CA PRO A 29 9.74 0.58 6.76
C PRO A 29 11.23 0.29 6.85
N GLU A 30 11.87 0.00 5.71
CA GLU A 30 13.27 -0.45 5.66
C GLU A 30 14.25 0.70 5.93
N ARG A 31 13.85 1.95 5.69
CA ARG A 31 14.71 3.14 5.79
C ARG A 31 13.95 4.46 5.68
N ASP A 32 14.61 5.51 6.15
CA ASP A 32 14.23 6.92 5.93
C ASP A 32 15.19 7.52 4.89
N ILE A 33 14.78 7.56 3.62
CA ILE A 33 15.59 8.15 2.53
C ILE A 33 14.74 9.21 1.82
N VAL A 34 15.35 10.18 1.17
CA VAL A 34 14.68 10.95 0.10
C VAL A 34 15.59 10.73 -1.09
N LYS A 35 15.16 9.94 -2.07
CA LYS A 35 15.97 9.69 -3.26
C LYS A 35 15.91 10.89 -4.19
N ASP A 36 17.08 11.34 -4.65
CA ASP A 36 17.18 12.13 -5.88
C ASP A 36 16.95 11.18 -7.06
N GLN A 37 15.75 11.25 -7.65
CA GLN A 37 15.36 10.91 -9.03
C GLN A 37 15.69 9.53 -9.67
N ASP A 38 16.59 8.71 -9.14
CA ASP A 38 17.11 7.52 -9.84
C ASP A 38 16.28 6.25 -9.68
N ALA A 39 15.20 6.28 -8.89
CA ALA A 39 14.16 5.27 -8.99
C ALA A 39 13.16 5.68 -10.08
N LYS A 40 13.64 5.91 -11.31
CA LYS A 40 12.78 5.91 -12.50
C LYS A 40 11.89 4.69 -12.38
N PHE A 41 10.58 4.96 -12.24
CA PHE A 41 9.48 4.02 -12.06
C PHE A 41 9.96 2.57 -12.09
N ALA A 42 10.16 1.94 -10.93
CA ALA A 42 10.25 0.49 -10.92
C ALA A 42 9.03 0.02 -11.71
N ILE A 43 9.24 -0.56 -12.90
CA ILE A 43 8.15 -0.98 -13.78
C ILE A 43 7.44 -2.06 -12.98
N LEU A 44 6.36 -1.70 -12.29
CA LEU A 44 5.66 -2.68 -11.47
C LEU A 44 4.96 -3.64 -12.42
N GLN A 45 5.28 -4.91 -12.30
CA GLN A 45 4.41 -5.94 -12.87
C GLN A 45 3.31 -6.21 -11.85
N SER A 46 2.07 -6.31 -12.33
CA SER A 46 0.90 -6.54 -11.50
C SER A 46 0.12 -7.75 -11.98
N PHE A 47 -0.31 -8.60 -11.05
CA PHE A 47 -1.14 -9.77 -11.34
C PHE A 47 -2.36 -9.77 -10.44
N ALA A 48 -3.47 -10.33 -10.95
CA ALA A 48 -4.64 -10.60 -10.14
C ALA A 48 -4.36 -11.84 -9.27
N GLU A 49 -4.25 -11.64 -7.96
CA GLU A 49 -4.00 -12.73 -7.00
C GLU A 49 -5.29 -13.25 -6.36
N ALA A 50 -6.29 -12.39 -6.24
CA ALA A 50 -7.62 -12.72 -5.74
C ALA A 50 -8.66 -11.80 -6.41
N PRO A 51 -9.96 -12.14 -6.33
CA PRO A 51 -11.02 -11.32 -6.92
C PRO A 51 -10.95 -9.86 -6.46
N GLY A 52 -10.67 -8.97 -7.41
CA GLY A 52 -10.54 -7.52 -7.18
C GLY A 52 -9.28 -7.10 -6.42
N VAL A 53 -8.27 -7.96 -6.30
CA VAL A 53 -6.97 -7.64 -5.70
C VAL A 53 -5.85 -7.86 -6.70
N GLN A 54 -4.98 -6.86 -6.84
CA GLN A 54 -3.77 -6.94 -7.66
C GLN A 54 -2.54 -6.68 -6.80
N ILE A 55 -1.48 -7.46 -6.98
CA ILE A 55 -0.20 -7.25 -6.28
C ILE A 55 0.85 -6.73 -7.26
N GLY A 56 1.53 -5.65 -6.89
CA GLY A 56 2.62 -5.07 -7.66
C GLY A 56 3.98 -5.40 -7.04
N TYR A 57 4.93 -5.85 -7.87
CA TYR A 57 6.26 -6.25 -7.42
C TYR A 57 7.39 -5.71 -8.33
N ARG A 58 8.64 -5.79 -7.86
CA ARG A 58 9.82 -5.40 -8.63
C ARG A 58 10.18 -6.46 -9.68
N PRO A 59 10.33 -6.12 -10.98
CA PRO A 59 10.82 -7.05 -11.98
C PRO A 59 12.15 -7.68 -11.56
N GLY A 60 12.26 -9.00 -11.71
CA GLY A 60 13.43 -9.77 -11.27
C GLY A 60 13.46 -10.11 -9.78
N ASN A 61 12.51 -9.61 -8.97
CA ASN A 61 12.37 -9.99 -7.57
C ASN A 61 10.90 -9.97 -7.12
N PRO A 62 10.09 -11.00 -7.47
CA PRO A 62 8.67 -11.06 -7.14
C PRO A 62 8.40 -11.17 -5.63
N LYS A 63 9.39 -11.61 -4.83
CA LYS A 63 9.30 -11.61 -3.37
C LYS A 63 9.34 -10.21 -2.76
N ARG A 64 9.72 -9.20 -3.55
CA ARG A 64 9.70 -7.79 -3.14
C ARG A 64 8.44 -7.11 -3.65
N ILE A 65 7.39 -7.23 -2.87
CA ILE A 65 6.12 -6.52 -3.09
C ILE A 65 6.33 -5.03 -2.82
N MET A 66 5.79 -4.20 -3.72
CA MET A 66 5.95 -2.75 -3.72
C MET A 66 4.62 -2.00 -3.73
N SER A 67 3.53 -2.68 -4.08
CA SER A 67 2.18 -2.15 -4.00
C SER A 67 1.13 -3.26 -4.00
N PHE A 68 -0.10 -2.88 -3.66
CA PHE A 68 -1.28 -3.67 -4.00
C PHE A 68 -2.48 -2.77 -4.27
N THR A 69 -3.47 -3.31 -4.98
CA THR A 69 -4.72 -2.62 -5.31
C THR A 69 -5.91 -3.41 -4.80
N VAL A 70 -6.90 -2.74 -4.22
CA VAL A 70 -8.26 -3.25 -4.03
C VAL A 70 -9.18 -2.51 -5.00
N GLN A 71 -9.86 -3.24 -5.89
CA GLN A 71 -10.65 -2.70 -6.99
C GLN A 71 -12.14 -2.99 -6.82
N ASN A 72 -12.95 -1.95 -6.65
CA ASN A 72 -14.40 -2.04 -6.69
C ASN A 72 -14.89 -1.81 -8.13
N SER A 73 -15.13 -2.89 -8.86
CA SER A 73 -15.71 -2.89 -10.21
C SER A 73 -17.23 -2.87 -10.22
N GLY A 74 -17.90 -2.86 -9.06
CA GLY A 74 -19.35 -2.87 -8.98
C GLY A 74 -19.85 -3.15 -7.56
N SER A 75 -20.72 -2.28 -7.07
CA SER A 75 -21.35 -2.41 -5.75
C SER A 75 -22.60 -1.56 -5.66
N SER A 76 -23.61 -1.97 -4.89
CA SER A 76 -24.91 -1.28 -4.90
C SER A 76 -24.86 0.13 -4.32
N LYS A 77 -23.88 0.42 -3.45
CA LYS A 77 -23.78 1.71 -2.75
C LYS A 77 -22.64 2.56 -3.29
N MET A 78 -21.44 2.01 -3.47
CA MET A 78 -20.27 2.83 -3.86
C MET A 78 -20.08 2.96 -5.37
N ASN A 79 -20.31 1.89 -6.12
CA ASN A 79 -20.15 1.84 -7.58
C ASN A 79 -21.37 1.17 -8.25
N PRO A 80 -22.57 1.77 -8.18
CA PRO A 80 -23.79 1.16 -8.73
C PRO A 80 -23.78 1.03 -10.26
N ARG A 81 -22.98 1.84 -10.97
CA ARG A 81 -22.82 1.66 -12.43
C ARG A 81 -21.96 0.45 -12.78
N GLY A 82 -20.94 0.14 -11.98
CA GLY A 82 -20.11 -1.05 -12.15
C GLY A 82 -20.88 -2.37 -12.13
N LEU A 83 -22.07 -2.39 -11.48
CA LEU A 83 -22.97 -3.54 -11.55
C LEU A 83 -23.68 -3.70 -12.90
N LYS A 84 -23.71 -2.66 -13.73
CA LYS A 84 -24.41 -2.61 -15.03
C LYS A 84 -23.45 -2.74 -16.20
N ASN A 85 -22.23 -2.25 -16.07
CA ASN A 85 -21.18 -2.32 -17.08
C ASN A 85 -19.78 -2.17 -16.46
N ASP A 86 -18.76 -2.59 -17.19
CA ASP A 86 -17.35 -2.57 -16.73
C ASP A 86 -16.66 -1.20 -16.90
N ASP A 87 -17.43 -0.16 -17.29
CA ASP A 87 -16.90 1.17 -17.57
C ASP A 87 -16.61 2.00 -16.32
N SER A 88 -17.10 1.55 -15.15
CA SER A 88 -16.93 2.25 -13.89
C SER A 88 -16.16 1.42 -12.86
N LEU A 89 -15.11 2.02 -12.32
CA LEU A 89 -14.29 1.42 -11.27
C LEU A 89 -13.87 2.46 -10.23
N ARG A 90 -13.76 1.99 -8.98
CA ARG A 90 -12.96 2.64 -7.93
C ARG A 90 -11.78 1.74 -7.60
N THR A 91 -10.58 2.31 -7.54
CA THR A 91 -9.37 1.59 -7.12
C THR A 91 -8.75 2.24 -5.91
N TRP A 92 -8.39 1.41 -4.94
CA TRP A 92 -7.59 1.76 -3.77
C TRP A 92 -6.20 1.19 -3.98
N HIS A 93 -5.24 2.05 -4.27
CA HIS A 93 -3.89 1.65 -4.62
C HIS A 93 -2.93 2.04 -3.50
N PHE A 94 -2.36 1.05 -2.82
CA PHE A 94 -1.41 1.23 -1.73
C PHE A 94 0.00 1.12 -2.28
N GLN A 95 0.76 2.21 -2.23
CA GLN A 95 2.14 2.28 -2.71
C GLN A 95 3.11 2.34 -1.55
N PHE A 96 4.19 1.60 -1.67
CA PHE A 96 5.31 1.57 -0.74
C PHE A 96 6.56 1.16 -1.52
N THR A 97 6.76 1.83 -2.66
CA THR A 97 7.92 1.66 -3.53
C THR A 97 9.18 1.72 -2.71
N ASP A 98 10.10 0.78 -2.92
CA ASP A 98 11.36 0.68 -2.17
C ASP A 98 11.23 0.46 -0.66
N ARG A 99 10.01 0.39 -0.10
CA ARG A 99 9.70 0.26 1.33
C ARG A 99 10.35 1.34 2.20
N ALA A 100 10.64 2.48 1.58
CA ALA A 100 11.16 3.66 2.26
C ALA A 100 9.98 4.51 2.74
N ARG A 101 10.10 5.12 3.93
CA ARG A 101 8.98 5.76 4.64
C ARG A 101 8.27 6.81 3.79
N GLU A 102 9.03 7.62 3.06
CA GLU A 102 8.56 8.67 2.16
C GLU A 102 7.74 8.17 0.98
N SER A 103 7.94 6.91 0.59
CA SER A 103 7.26 6.28 -0.55
C SER A 103 5.97 5.56 -0.16
N ILE A 104 5.58 5.62 1.12
CA ILE A 104 4.36 4.98 1.63
C ILE A 104 3.19 5.95 1.56
N TYR A 105 2.22 5.66 0.68
CA TYR A 105 0.97 6.41 0.55
C TYR A 105 -0.11 5.57 -0.13
N MET A 106 -1.34 6.06 -0.13
CA MET A 106 -2.42 5.45 -0.91
C MET A 106 -2.96 6.44 -1.94
N VAL A 107 -3.44 5.92 -3.06
CA VAL A 107 -4.20 6.67 -4.07
C VAL A 107 -5.54 5.99 -4.24
N VAL A 108 -6.62 6.75 -4.06
CA VAL A 108 -7.96 6.32 -4.44
C VAL A 108 -8.30 6.99 -5.76
N ARG A 109 -8.70 6.20 -6.75
CA ARG A 109 -9.09 6.69 -8.07
C ARG A 109 -10.51 6.27 -8.39
N ASP A 110 -11.30 7.23 -8.85
CA ASP A 110 -12.61 7.00 -9.43
C ASP A 110 -12.52 7.21 -10.94
N GLN A 111 -13.02 6.22 -11.67
CA GLN A 111 -13.33 6.31 -13.08
C GLN A 111 -14.84 6.02 -13.22
N PRO A 112 -15.67 7.07 -13.32
CA PRO A 112 -17.13 6.91 -13.40
C PRO A 112 -17.66 6.54 -14.80
N PHE A 113 -16.82 6.67 -15.83
CA PHE A 113 -17.14 6.46 -17.23
C PHE A 113 -15.90 5.94 -17.97
N SER A 114 -16.12 5.21 -19.08
CA SER A 114 -15.09 4.95 -20.07
C SER A 114 -14.67 6.26 -20.77
N GLY A 115 -13.39 6.36 -21.16
CA GLY A 115 -12.86 7.54 -21.84
C GLY A 115 -11.40 7.82 -21.53
N ARG A 116 -10.89 8.95 -22.02
CA ARG A 116 -9.49 9.38 -21.78
C ARG A 116 -9.27 9.72 -20.31
N ASP A 117 -8.23 9.16 -19.71
CA ASP A 117 -7.81 9.36 -18.32
C ASP A 117 -7.86 10.82 -17.86
N SER A 118 -7.33 11.76 -18.65
CA SER A 118 -7.31 13.18 -18.31
C SER A 118 -8.70 13.81 -18.14
N HIS A 119 -9.74 13.18 -18.69
CA HIS A 119 -11.12 13.65 -18.63
C HIS A 119 -11.95 12.90 -17.59
N VAL A 120 -11.62 11.64 -17.31
CA VAL A 120 -12.46 10.77 -16.48
C VAL A 120 -11.85 10.41 -15.14
N ASN A 121 -10.52 10.32 -15.03
CA ASN A 121 -9.87 9.86 -13.81
C ASN A 121 -9.75 10.97 -12.79
N MET A 122 -10.35 10.72 -11.64
CA MET A 122 -10.38 11.59 -10.49
C MET A 122 -9.63 10.86 -9.39
N GLN A 123 -8.61 11.49 -8.81
CA GLN A 123 -7.78 10.83 -7.83
C GLN A 123 -7.62 11.66 -6.57
N THR A 124 -7.59 10.96 -5.45
CA THR A 124 -7.28 11.48 -4.13
C THR A 124 -6.11 10.67 -3.60
N GLU A 125 -5.00 11.32 -3.39
CA GLU A 125 -3.83 10.72 -2.75
C GLU A 125 -3.81 11.11 -1.27
N MET A 126 -3.51 10.14 -0.41
CA MET A 126 -3.49 10.29 1.03
C MET A 126 -2.24 9.65 1.63
N HIS A 127 -1.54 10.45 2.43
CA HIS A 127 -0.41 10.02 3.26
C HIS A 127 -0.89 9.92 4.71
N LEU A 128 -0.61 8.80 5.38
CA LEU A 128 -1.04 8.54 6.75
C LEU A 128 0.16 8.44 7.68
N PHE A 129 0.04 8.99 8.88
CA PHE A 129 1.13 9.14 9.83
C PHE A 129 0.69 8.77 11.27
N PRO A 130 1.56 8.16 12.08
CA PRO A 130 2.95 7.81 11.78
C PRO A 130 3.06 6.66 10.77
N ARG A 131 4.14 6.62 9.99
CA ARG A 131 4.38 5.56 8.99
C ARG A 131 5.18 4.42 9.60
N ASN A 132 4.60 3.72 10.56
CA ASN A 132 5.30 2.72 11.37
C ASN A 132 5.41 1.35 10.70
N VAL A 133 4.52 1.07 9.75
CA VAL A 133 4.50 -0.21 9.02
C VAL A 133 4.38 0.03 7.52
N VAL A 134 4.94 -0.90 6.75
CA VAL A 134 4.63 -1.06 5.33
C VAL A 134 3.21 -1.63 5.24
N PRO A 135 2.33 -1.04 4.40
CA PRO A 135 0.99 -1.56 4.20
C PRO A 135 1.01 -3.04 3.80
N SER A 136 0.05 -3.80 4.34
CA SER A 136 -0.12 -5.22 4.04
C SER A 136 -1.59 -5.54 3.80
N ILE A 137 -1.86 -6.63 3.10
CA ILE A 137 -3.22 -7.11 2.80
C ILE A 137 -3.33 -8.60 3.11
N LYS A 138 -4.39 -8.99 3.82
CA LYS A 138 -4.69 -10.36 4.18
C LYS A 138 -6.10 -10.74 3.73
N ASP A 139 -6.25 -11.87 3.05
CA ASP A 139 -7.54 -12.48 2.77
C ASP A 139 -8.01 -13.27 4.00
N LEU A 140 -9.21 -12.94 4.50
CA LEU A 140 -9.84 -13.58 5.65
C LEU A 140 -11.02 -14.48 5.28
N GLY A 141 -11.22 -14.76 3.98
CA GLY A 141 -12.32 -15.59 3.50
C GLY A 141 -13.52 -14.75 3.06
N ASP A 142 -14.09 -13.94 3.95
CA ASP A 142 -15.26 -13.08 3.70
C ASP A 142 -14.92 -11.61 3.41
N ARG A 143 -13.69 -11.20 3.76
CA ARG A 143 -13.18 -9.83 3.62
C ARG A 143 -11.68 -9.80 3.38
N TYR A 144 -11.20 -8.70 2.84
CA TYR A 144 -9.79 -8.36 2.82
C TYR A 144 -9.48 -7.39 3.96
N ARG A 145 -8.51 -7.72 4.80
CA ARG A 145 -8.00 -6.82 5.83
C ARG A 145 -6.72 -6.17 5.35
N VAL A 146 -6.70 -4.85 5.32
CA VAL A 146 -5.51 -4.06 5.01
C VAL A 146 -4.99 -3.41 6.27
N THR A 147 -3.70 -3.58 6.56
CA THR A 147 -2.99 -2.80 7.59
C THR A 147 -2.45 -1.53 6.97
N LEU A 148 -2.82 -0.38 7.54
CA LEU A 148 -2.40 0.95 7.11
C LEU A 148 -1.03 1.31 7.68
N PRO A 149 -0.34 2.34 7.15
CA PRO A 149 0.97 2.74 7.65
C PRO A 149 1.00 3.08 9.15
N THR A 150 -0.14 3.51 9.69
CA THR A 150 -0.35 3.81 11.12
C THR A 150 -0.40 2.56 12.01
N GLY A 151 -0.50 1.37 11.42
CA GLY A 151 -0.78 0.11 12.10
C GLY A 151 -2.27 -0.16 12.30
N GLU A 152 -3.14 0.79 11.94
CA GLU A 152 -4.60 0.58 11.97
C GLU A 152 -5.04 -0.36 10.84
N THR A 153 -6.17 -1.04 11.03
CA THR A 153 -6.71 -1.95 10.01
C THR A 153 -7.98 -1.40 9.37
N VAL A 154 -8.13 -1.61 8.07
CA VAL A 154 -9.36 -1.39 7.32
C VAL A 154 -9.81 -2.72 6.69
N ASP A 155 -11.09 -3.03 6.81
CA ASP A 155 -11.68 -4.22 6.22
C ASP A 155 -12.51 -3.84 4.99
N TYR A 156 -12.28 -4.53 3.88
CA TYR A 156 -13.02 -4.44 2.63
C TYR A 156 -13.83 -5.71 2.41
N ASP A 157 -15.10 -5.57 2.04
CA ASP A 157 -15.94 -6.73 1.70
C ASP A 157 -15.38 -7.50 0.49
N ARG A 158 -15.34 -8.84 0.56
CA ARG A 158 -14.78 -9.68 -0.51
C ARG A 158 -15.67 -9.80 -1.74
N LYS A 159 -16.96 -9.41 -1.71
CA LYS A 159 -17.87 -9.36 -2.90
C LYS A 159 -18.25 -7.96 -3.46
N SER A 160 -18.26 -6.90 -2.68
CA SER A 160 -18.42 -5.51 -3.17
C SER A 160 -17.14 -4.65 -3.22
N ARG A 161 -16.10 -4.97 -2.42
CA ARG A 161 -14.88 -4.17 -2.20
C ARG A 161 -15.20 -2.79 -1.60
N GLU A 162 -16.36 -2.68 -0.95
CA GLU A 162 -16.68 -1.54 -0.11
C GLU A 162 -15.93 -1.65 1.21
N VAL A 163 -15.55 -0.51 1.77
CA VAL A 163 -15.05 -0.40 3.14
C VAL A 163 -16.19 -0.75 4.09
N ILE A 164 -16.00 -1.79 4.90
CA ILE A 164 -17.01 -2.27 5.86
C ILE A 164 -16.61 -2.02 7.32
N ALA A 165 -15.31 -1.84 7.61
CA ALA A 165 -14.84 -1.46 8.93
C ALA A 165 -13.47 -0.76 8.85
N GLY A 166 -13.08 -0.08 9.93
CA GLY A 166 -11.81 0.63 10.05
C GLY A 166 -11.95 2.15 10.01
N PRO A 167 -10.84 2.88 9.85
CA PRO A 167 -10.82 4.33 10.02
C PRO A 167 -11.32 5.11 8.80
N PHE A 168 -11.57 4.46 7.66
CA PHE A 168 -12.06 5.16 6.47
C PHE A 168 -13.59 5.18 6.39
N LYS A 169 -14.11 6.32 5.95
CA LYS A 169 -15.48 6.47 5.49
C LYS A 169 -15.44 6.92 4.04
N GLU A 170 -15.98 6.08 3.15
CA GLU A 170 -16.07 6.40 1.73
C GLU A 170 -17.48 6.86 1.33
N GLN A 171 -17.54 7.71 0.30
CA GLN A 171 -18.78 8.08 -0.38
C GLN A 171 -18.82 7.50 -1.78
N ALA A 172 -20.03 7.38 -2.37
CA ALA A 172 -20.20 6.85 -3.72
C ALA A 172 -19.40 7.61 -4.78
N ILE A 173 -19.07 6.93 -5.87
CA ILE A 173 -18.45 7.54 -7.06
C ILE A 173 -19.36 8.67 -7.57
N ASP A 174 -18.77 9.83 -7.89
CA ASP A 174 -19.50 10.94 -8.50
C ASP A 174 -19.68 10.72 -10.02
N TYR A 175 -20.92 10.45 -10.42
CA TYR A 175 -21.33 10.20 -11.79
C TYR A 175 -21.84 11.43 -12.55
N ASN A 176 -21.63 12.64 -12.05
CA ASN A 176 -22.05 13.86 -12.74
C ASN A 176 -21.51 13.88 -14.18
N SER A 177 -22.38 14.09 -15.17
CA SER A 177 -21.97 14.12 -16.58
C SER A 177 -21.06 15.31 -16.89
N ASN A 178 -21.21 16.42 -16.15
CA ASN A 178 -20.32 17.55 -16.26
C ASN A 178 -18.99 17.25 -15.56
N ARG A 179 -17.93 17.04 -16.37
CA ARG A 179 -16.58 16.73 -15.87
C ARG A 179 -16.00 17.79 -14.93
N GLN A 180 -16.39 19.06 -15.07
CA GLN A 180 -15.86 20.13 -14.21
C GLN A 180 -16.57 20.18 -12.85
N ALA A 181 -17.80 19.67 -12.76
CA ALA A 181 -18.58 19.62 -11.53
C ALA A 181 -18.39 18.30 -10.76
N ARG A 182 -17.81 17.27 -11.38
CA ARG A 182 -17.52 16.00 -10.73
C ARG A 182 -16.49 16.16 -9.62
N ALA A 183 -16.83 15.71 -8.42
CA ALA A 183 -15.95 15.66 -7.28
C ALA A 183 -14.89 14.55 -7.40
N ASN A 184 -13.74 14.78 -6.78
CA ASN A 184 -12.75 13.72 -6.56
C ASN A 184 -13.27 12.68 -5.55
N PRO A 185 -12.66 11.48 -5.47
CA PRO A 185 -13.04 10.45 -4.50
C PRO A 185 -13.09 11.04 -3.09
N LYS A 186 -14.27 10.99 -2.47
CA LYS A 186 -14.51 11.51 -1.12
C LYS A 186 -14.28 10.42 -0.10
N ILE A 187 -13.05 10.39 0.41
CA ILE A 187 -12.60 9.50 1.47
C ILE A 187 -12.22 10.33 2.69
N ASP A 188 -12.90 10.07 3.79
CA ASP A 188 -12.65 10.68 5.09
C ASP A 188 -11.91 9.68 5.97
N TYR A 189 -10.82 10.12 6.59
CA TYR A 189 -10.07 9.34 7.56
C TYR A 189 -10.43 9.82 8.96
N ASN A 190 -10.88 8.91 9.80
CA ASN A 190 -11.30 9.14 11.19
C ASN A 190 -10.46 8.30 12.17
N GLY A 191 -9.24 7.94 11.77
CA GLY A 191 -8.33 7.14 12.59
C GLY A 191 -7.57 7.96 13.64
N ASN A 192 -6.65 7.29 14.32
CA ASN A 192 -5.85 7.87 15.39
C ASN A 192 -4.65 8.68 14.92
N GLY A 193 -4.33 8.64 13.63
CA GLY A 193 -3.16 9.29 13.04
C GLY A 193 -3.44 10.67 12.42
N LEU A 194 -2.40 11.21 11.80
CA LEU A 194 -2.46 12.39 10.93
C LEU A 194 -2.59 11.93 9.48
N SER A 195 -3.45 12.59 8.70
CA SER A 195 -3.56 12.36 7.26
C SER A 195 -3.30 13.64 6.47
N ILE A 196 -2.53 13.54 5.38
CA ILE A 196 -2.35 14.60 4.40
C ILE A 196 -2.99 14.14 3.09
N LYS A 197 -3.96 14.91 2.60
CA LYS A 197 -4.78 14.60 1.43
C LYS A 197 -4.60 15.65 0.33
N VAL A 198 -4.34 15.19 -0.89
CA VAL A 198 -4.33 16.02 -2.11
C VAL A 198 -5.18 15.33 -3.18
N SER A 199 -5.94 16.12 -3.94
CA SER A 199 -6.83 15.57 -4.98
C SER A 199 -6.64 16.27 -6.31
N GLN A 200 -6.85 15.57 -7.42
CA GLN A 200 -6.72 16.10 -8.77
C GLN A 200 -7.43 15.25 -9.82
N ARG A 201 -7.83 15.90 -10.92
CA ARG A 201 -8.22 15.24 -12.17
C ARG A 201 -7.09 15.35 -13.20
N GLY A 202 -6.75 14.25 -13.87
CA GLY A 202 -5.86 14.20 -15.04
C GLY A 202 -4.38 14.51 -14.83
N GLU A 203 -4.00 15.18 -13.74
CA GLU A 203 -2.62 15.58 -13.40
C GLU A 203 -2.19 14.99 -12.05
N ASN A 204 -0.89 15.10 -11.72
CA ASN A 204 -0.38 14.67 -10.42
C ASN A 204 -0.98 15.52 -9.28
N PRO A 205 -1.59 14.92 -8.23
CA PRO A 205 -2.26 15.68 -7.20
C PRO A 205 -1.31 16.50 -6.32
N ARG A 206 -0.02 16.15 -6.28
CA ARG A 206 1.01 16.83 -5.49
C ARG A 206 1.43 18.17 -6.05
N TYR A 207 1.15 18.50 -7.32
CA TYR A 207 1.50 19.80 -7.89
C TYR A 207 0.94 20.96 -7.03
N ALA A 208 1.76 21.97 -6.78
CA ALA A 208 1.36 23.16 -6.04
C ALA A 208 0.46 24.10 -6.88
N GLU A 209 0.56 24.02 -8.19
CA GLU A 209 -0.23 24.79 -9.15
C GLU A 209 -0.54 23.94 -10.38
N ILE A 210 -1.80 24.00 -10.84
CA ILE A 210 -2.23 23.32 -12.07
C ILE A 210 -3.09 24.31 -12.86
N TRP A 211 -2.76 24.51 -14.14
CA TRP A 211 -3.49 25.41 -15.05
C TRP A 211 -3.70 26.83 -14.48
N GLY A 212 -2.68 27.39 -13.82
CA GLY A 212 -2.75 28.72 -13.20
C GLY A 212 -3.43 28.75 -11.82
N GLN A 213 -3.95 27.62 -11.32
CA GLN A 213 -4.67 27.54 -10.06
C GLN A 213 -3.79 26.95 -8.96
N LYS A 214 -3.60 27.73 -7.89
CA LYS A 214 -2.92 27.27 -6.68
C LYS A 214 -3.73 26.18 -6.01
N LYS A 215 -3.04 25.14 -5.58
CA LYS A 215 -3.61 23.98 -4.89
C LYS A 215 -3.31 24.00 -3.41
N SER A 216 -4.08 23.21 -2.69
CA SER A 216 -3.93 22.98 -1.26
C SER A 216 -3.91 21.49 -0.96
N ALA A 217 -3.08 21.11 0.01
CA ALA A 217 -3.11 19.84 0.71
C ALA A 217 -3.91 20.01 2.00
N THR A 218 -4.96 19.19 2.17
CA THR A 218 -5.75 19.15 3.40
C THR A 218 -5.09 18.23 4.41
N ILE A 219 -4.82 18.74 5.60
CA ILE A 219 -4.23 18.00 6.71
C ILE A 219 -5.29 17.82 7.78
N SER A 220 -5.48 16.60 8.28
CA SER A 220 -6.41 16.29 9.36
C SER A 220 -5.78 15.35 10.38
N TYR A 221 -6.07 15.60 11.66
CA TYR A 221 -5.68 14.75 12.78
C TYR A 221 -6.90 14.55 13.69
N PRO A 222 -7.88 13.75 13.25
CA PRO A 222 -9.24 13.76 13.78
C PRO A 222 -9.35 13.29 15.23
N SER A 223 -8.43 12.48 15.73
CA SER A 223 -8.42 12.04 17.13
C SER A 223 -8.01 13.13 18.12
N LYS A 224 -7.36 14.21 17.67
CA LYS A 224 -6.91 15.32 18.53
C LYS A 224 -7.49 16.69 18.14
N TYR A 225 -7.78 16.91 16.86
CA TYR A 225 -8.23 18.20 16.33
C TYR A 225 -9.49 18.04 15.48
N SER A 226 -10.51 18.84 15.77
CA SER A 226 -11.79 18.81 15.06
C SER A 226 -11.77 19.50 13.69
N LYS A 227 -10.85 20.46 13.49
CA LYS A 227 -10.70 21.21 12.25
C LYS A 227 -9.50 20.71 11.47
N SER A 228 -9.63 20.64 10.15
CA SER A 228 -8.50 20.41 9.25
C SER A 228 -7.68 21.69 9.05
N CYS A 229 -6.40 21.51 8.73
CA CYS A 229 -5.48 22.54 8.28
C CYS A 229 -5.26 22.43 6.77
N SER A 230 -4.81 23.50 6.12
CA SER A 230 -4.55 23.55 4.68
C SER A 230 -3.15 24.10 4.44
N LEU A 231 -2.29 23.34 3.76
CA LEU A 231 -0.94 23.78 3.36
C LEU A 231 -0.80 23.83 1.84
N SER A 232 0.12 24.64 1.35
CA SER A 232 0.55 24.53 -0.05
C SER A 232 1.30 23.20 -0.26
N PRO A 233 1.03 22.45 -1.33
CA PRO A 233 1.84 21.29 -1.69
C PRO A 233 3.34 21.62 -1.90
N ALA A 234 3.70 22.88 -2.16
CA ALA A 234 5.09 23.33 -2.25
C ALA A 234 5.84 23.28 -0.91
N LEU A 235 5.14 23.17 0.21
CA LEU A 235 5.72 22.97 1.53
C LEU A 235 5.94 21.48 1.86
N LEU A 236 5.51 20.56 1.01
CA LEU A 236 5.49 19.13 1.31
C LEU A 236 6.31 18.31 0.31
N TRP A 237 6.31 18.72 -0.96
CA TRP A 237 7.00 18.03 -2.05
C TRP A 237 7.95 18.98 -2.80
N ASP A 238 8.96 18.43 -3.47
CA ASP A 238 9.88 19.21 -4.29
C ASP A 238 9.28 19.54 -5.66
N HIS A 239 9.19 20.84 -5.95
CA HIS A 239 8.69 21.38 -7.23
C HIS A 239 9.81 22.00 -8.08
N LYS A 240 11.08 21.87 -7.66
CA LYS A 240 12.20 22.37 -8.43
C LYS A 240 12.32 21.56 -9.71
N LYS A 241 12.24 22.26 -10.85
CA LYS A 241 12.51 21.66 -12.15
C LYS A 241 14.01 21.36 -12.24
N VAL A 242 14.34 20.15 -12.63
CA VAL A 242 15.70 19.77 -12.99
C VAL A 242 15.92 20.13 -14.45
N ALA A 243 17.10 20.66 -14.78
CA ALA A 243 17.42 21.05 -16.15
C ALA A 243 17.29 19.84 -17.09
N GLY A 244 16.50 19.98 -18.15
CA GLY A 244 16.23 18.90 -19.10
C GLY A 244 15.04 17.99 -18.74
N GLU A 245 14.33 18.26 -17.64
CA GLU A 245 13.10 17.55 -17.28
C GLU A 245 11.86 18.46 -17.38
N ASP A 246 10.83 17.95 -18.05
CA ASP A 246 9.56 18.68 -18.22
C ASP A 246 8.69 18.65 -16.95
N THR A 247 8.88 17.62 -16.11
CA THR A 247 8.11 17.38 -14.88
C THR A 247 9.02 17.35 -13.65
N PRO A 248 8.72 18.10 -12.57
CA PRO A 248 9.48 18.01 -11.33
C PRO A 248 9.32 16.64 -10.66
N PRO A 249 10.27 16.26 -9.78
CA PRO A 249 10.28 14.94 -9.16
C PRO A 249 9.13 14.70 -8.17
N LEU A 250 8.60 15.75 -7.54
CA LEU A 250 7.52 15.66 -6.55
C LEU A 250 7.83 14.67 -5.41
N THR A 251 9.11 14.54 -5.07
CA THR A 251 9.63 13.79 -3.92
C THR A 251 9.28 14.53 -2.64
N ALA A 252 9.11 13.81 -1.52
CA ALA A 252 8.86 14.46 -0.24
C ALA A 252 10.08 15.31 0.17
N LEU A 253 9.84 16.51 0.69
CA LEU A 253 10.91 17.41 1.15
C LEU A 253 11.58 16.94 2.44
N TYR A 254 10.90 16.10 3.22
CA TYR A 254 11.30 15.71 4.56
C TYR A 254 11.62 14.22 4.60
N LYS A 255 12.78 13.88 5.16
CA LYS A 255 13.25 12.49 5.26
C LYS A 255 12.52 11.73 6.35
N THR A 256 12.18 12.42 7.42
CA THR A 256 11.54 11.81 8.59
C THR A 256 10.15 12.40 8.84
N ASP A 257 9.29 11.60 9.47
CA ASP A 257 7.97 12.07 9.95
C ASP A 257 8.13 13.24 10.93
N LEU A 258 9.18 13.23 11.76
CA LEU A 258 9.47 14.30 12.72
C LEU A 258 9.73 15.66 12.04
N GLU A 259 10.51 15.68 10.97
CA GLU A 259 10.77 16.91 10.20
C GLU A 259 9.49 17.46 9.58
N LEU A 260 8.68 16.57 9.00
CA LEU A 260 7.36 16.95 8.47
C LEU A 260 6.46 17.51 9.58
N TYR A 261 6.41 16.87 10.75
CA TYR A 261 5.57 17.32 11.85
C TYR A 261 5.91 18.73 12.28
N LYS A 262 7.19 19.10 12.38
CA LYS A 262 7.61 20.48 12.71
C LYS A 262 7.04 21.51 11.74
N ILE A 263 6.88 21.15 10.47
CA ILE A 263 6.33 22.03 9.44
C ILE A 263 4.81 22.14 9.61
N VAL A 264 4.13 21.02 9.85
CA VAL A 264 2.70 21.01 10.15
C VAL A 264 2.40 21.80 11.43
N GLU A 265 3.13 21.59 12.52
CA GLU A 265 2.97 22.31 13.79
C GLU A 265 3.14 23.83 13.60
N ARG A 266 4.17 24.25 12.85
CA ARG A 266 4.44 25.66 12.56
C ARG A 266 3.28 26.34 11.82
N HIS A 267 2.69 25.67 10.84
CA HIS A 267 1.67 26.26 9.97
C HIS A 267 0.23 26.03 10.45
N CYS A 268 -0.02 24.95 11.19
CA CYS A 268 -1.34 24.57 11.66
C CYS A 268 -1.57 24.90 13.15
N HIS A 269 -0.52 25.31 13.86
CA HIS A 269 -0.53 25.57 15.31
C HIS A 269 -1.03 24.36 16.13
N TRP A 270 -0.61 23.16 15.70
CA TRP A 270 -0.91 21.90 16.37
C TRP A 270 0.29 21.42 17.18
N ASP A 271 0.05 20.47 18.08
CA ASP A 271 1.05 19.70 18.81
C ASP A 271 0.94 18.25 18.36
N LEU A 272 1.96 17.77 17.68
CA LEU A 272 2.06 16.44 17.08
C LEU A 272 3.00 15.52 17.87
N SER A 273 3.49 15.95 19.03
CA SER A 273 4.41 15.16 19.86
C SER A 273 3.86 13.78 20.25
N GLY A 274 2.54 13.63 20.33
CA GLY A 274 1.87 12.36 20.59
C GLY A 274 2.06 11.30 19.48
N LEU A 275 2.21 11.73 18.22
CA LEU A 275 2.39 10.80 17.08
C LEU A 275 3.75 10.11 17.12
N LEU A 276 4.77 10.74 17.73
CA LEU A 276 6.09 10.15 17.90
C LEU A 276 6.10 9.00 18.92
N LYS A 277 5.12 8.97 19.82
CA LYS A 277 5.01 7.96 20.89
C LYS A 277 4.18 6.75 20.46
N MET A 278 3.43 6.87 19.36
CA MET A 278 2.66 5.77 18.80
C MET A 278 3.63 4.75 18.21
N LYS A 279 3.90 3.68 18.96
CA LYS A 279 4.62 2.50 18.45
C LYS A 279 3.69 1.65 17.58
N SER A 280 4.26 0.89 16.64
CA SER A 280 3.52 -0.14 15.92
C SER A 280 2.92 -1.13 16.92
N PRO A 281 1.62 -1.49 16.82
CA PRO A 281 0.99 -2.46 17.72
C PRO A 281 1.73 -3.80 17.78
N ASP A 282 2.39 -4.19 16.67
CA ASP A 282 3.00 -5.51 16.50
C ASP A 282 4.43 -5.64 17.06
N GLN A 283 5.03 -4.53 17.53
CA GLN A 283 6.36 -4.57 18.15
C GLN A 283 6.35 -5.03 19.60
N THR A 284 5.17 -5.24 20.22
CA THR A 284 5.10 -5.72 21.60
C THR A 284 5.31 -7.23 21.75
N ASN A 285 5.43 -8.00 20.65
CA ASN A 285 5.67 -9.44 20.66
C ASN A 285 7.04 -9.89 20.10
N ILE A 286 7.91 -8.97 19.68
CA ILE A 286 9.25 -9.33 19.13
C ILE A 286 10.34 -9.32 20.22
N ASP A 287 10.10 -8.63 21.34
CA ASP A 287 10.98 -8.71 22.53
C ASP A 287 10.65 -9.94 23.40
N GLY A 288 10.09 -10.99 22.78
CA GLY A 288 9.98 -12.33 23.33
C GLY A 288 11.36 -12.95 23.49
N SER A 289 12.06 -12.52 24.54
CA SER A 289 13.00 -13.36 25.26
C SER A 289 12.31 -14.71 25.50
N CYS A 290 12.61 -15.71 24.66
CA CYS A 290 12.20 -17.08 24.91
C CYS A 290 13.05 -17.63 26.07
N ALA A 291 12.74 -17.21 27.30
CA ALA A 291 13.36 -17.71 28.53
C ALA A 291 12.94 -19.17 28.85
N HIS A 292 12.20 -19.83 27.95
CA HIS A 292 11.75 -21.21 28.10
C HIS A 292 11.71 -22.02 26.78
N CYS A 293 12.55 -21.67 25.80
CA CYS A 293 12.87 -22.58 24.70
C CYS A 293 13.94 -23.58 25.16
N GLY A 294 13.67 -24.29 26.26
CA GLY A 294 14.41 -25.49 26.63
C GLY A 294 13.85 -26.67 25.85
N ASN A 295 14.29 -26.86 24.60
CA ASN A 295 14.13 -28.13 23.93
C ASN A 295 15.49 -28.58 23.36
N LYS A 296 15.94 -29.68 23.95
CA LYS A 296 17.09 -30.51 23.60
C LYS A 296 17.41 -30.46 22.10
N LEU A 297 18.62 -30.02 21.78
CA LEU A 297 19.36 -30.55 20.65
C LEU A 297 19.54 -32.05 20.92
N GLN A 298 18.65 -32.89 20.38
CA GLN A 298 18.98 -34.28 20.14
C GLN A 298 20.00 -34.31 19.01
N GLU A 299 21.14 -34.91 19.31
CA GLU A 299 22.18 -35.28 18.36
C GLU A 299 21.56 -35.93 17.12
N ILE A 300 21.68 -35.27 15.98
CA ILE A 300 21.36 -35.87 14.69
C ILE A 300 22.50 -36.83 14.39
N ALA A 301 22.21 -38.14 14.50
CA ALA A 301 23.11 -39.19 14.06
C ALA A 301 23.48 -38.98 12.58
N PRO A 302 24.73 -39.29 12.17
CA PRO A 302 25.15 -39.11 10.79
C PRO A 302 24.31 -39.99 9.85
N ALA A 303 23.90 -39.39 8.74
CA ALA A 303 23.14 -40.02 7.68
C ALA A 303 23.88 -41.25 7.14
N VAL A 304 23.21 -42.40 7.17
CA VAL A 304 23.65 -43.64 6.54
C VAL A 304 23.40 -43.52 5.04
N ASP A 305 24.45 -43.72 4.25
CA ASP A 305 24.49 -43.67 2.79
C ASP A 305 23.67 -44.84 2.19
N PRO A 306 22.51 -44.60 1.55
CA PRO A 306 21.63 -45.66 1.08
C PRO A 306 22.09 -46.30 -0.24
N ILE A 307 23.25 -45.90 -0.79
CA ILE A 307 23.80 -46.48 -2.02
C ILE A 307 24.70 -47.70 -1.72
N GLY A 308 25.17 -47.85 -0.47
CA GLY A 308 26.11 -48.91 -0.07
C GLY A 308 25.51 -50.32 0.12
N GLU A 309 24.20 -50.46 0.33
CA GLU A 309 23.57 -51.76 0.59
C GLU A 309 22.97 -52.45 -0.65
N LEU A 310 22.79 -51.75 -1.77
CA LEU A 310 22.23 -52.35 -2.99
C LEU A 310 23.24 -53.17 -3.81
N ILE A 311 24.54 -53.09 -3.50
CA ILE A 311 25.60 -53.82 -4.22
C ILE A 311 25.94 -55.17 -3.54
N LYS A 312 25.48 -55.43 -2.31
CA LYS A 312 25.71 -56.71 -1.61
C LYS A 312 24.67 -57.79 -1.88
N SER A 313 23.64 -57.52 -2.69
CA SER A 313 22.63 -58.53 -3.08
C SER A 313 22.62 -58.88 -4.57
N LEU A 314 23.65 -58.46 -5.33
CA LEU A 314 23.80 -58.72 -6.77
C LEU A 314 25.18 -59.26 -7.17
N LEU A 315 25.95 -59.77 -6.19
CA LEU A 315 27.12 -60.65 -6.34
C LEU A 315 27.00 -61.80 -5.34
#